data_AF-A0A0C2D6A0-F1
#
_entry.id   AF-A0A0C2D6A0-F1
#
_cell.length_a   1.000
_cell.length_b   1.000
_cell.length_c   1.000
_cell.angle_alpha   90.00
_cell.angle_beta   90.00
_cell.angle_gamma   90.00
#
_symmetry.space_group_name_H-M   'P 1'
#
loop_
_entity.id
_entity.type
_entity.pdbx_description
1 polymer ?
#
loop_
_entity_poly.entity_id
_entity_poly.type
_entity_poly.pdbx_seq_one_letter_code
_entity_poly.pdbx_strand_id
1 'polypeptide(L)'
;MRRFVPLVSFTITAASICTVLVISRSADARVLGFAGPAQGKAEDPALAEVRALYKQGEIKFQTAEYEAALDLWIRAFASLPDGEQTRSIRHALVYNIAGAHSRAYEVNRDPAHLRKAKILLENYRADHRALYGDEPEAISERADVDDRIAELDTMIAASEAAGETSPVAAEGDANPDPNVIAPVPPVGPNPASPQQQWEAELEADPTLGPMWAQGQKRLVGGAVLTGIGSVFAIISIGAFVIAPSADVFAGAFWTGGTVTGVIGLGLLIPGGVLIGKGASQRRQVLDVKPKPIARLVPIMLSGQSGQPGQPGQLGPEGVGVGYALRF
;
A
#
# COMPACT_ATOMS: atom_id res chain seq x y z
N MET A 1 18.67 6.16 55.82
CA MET A 1 17.27 6.55 55.54
C MET A 1 16.70 5.62 54.47
N ARG A 2 15.89 4.63 54.84
CA ARG A 2 15.22 3.72 53.91
C ARG A 2 13.90 4.37 53.46
N ARG A 3 13.73 4.61 52.15
CA ARG A 3 12.48 5.13 51.58
C ARG A 3 11.55 3.96 51.28
N PHE A 4 10.39 3.95 51.94
CA PHE A 4 9.25 3.09 51.64
C PHE A 4 8.56 3.62 50.37
N VAL A 5 8.33 2.75 49.39
CA VAL A 5 7.49 3.04 48.22
C VAL A 5 6.15 2.32 48.44
N PRO A 6 5.00 3.02 48.42
CA PRO A 6 3.69 2.38 48.59
C PRO A 6 3.28 1.61 47.32
N LEU A 7 2.81 0.39 47.54
CA LEU A 7 2.21 -0.49 46.54
C LEU A 7 0.76 -0.05 46.33
N VAL A 8 0.42 0.51 45.16
CA VAL A 8 -0.96 0.87 44.80
C VAL A 8 -1.56 -0.30 44.03
N SER A 9 -2.51 -1.02 44.67
CA SER A 9 -3.33 -2.04 44.02
C SER A 9 -4.44 -1.39 43.20
N PHE A 10 -4.49 -1.69 41.90
CA PHE A 10 -5.61 -1.33 41.04
C PHE A 10 -6.55 -2.53 40.87
N THR A 11 -7.77 -2.40 41.39
CA THR A 11 -8.88 -3.31 41.12
C THR A 11 -9.56 -2.91 39.81
N ILE A 12 -9.49 -3.78 38.79
CA ILE A 12 -10.20 -3.62 37.52
C ILE A 12 -11.60 -4.21 37.68
N THR A 13 -12.62 -3.35 37.77
CA THR A 13 -14.02 -3.77 37.80
C THR A 13 -14.53 -3.91 36.37
N ALA A 14 -14.66 -5.14 35.88
CA ALA A 14 -15.23 -5.43 34.57
C ALA A 14 -16.76 -5.30 34.60
N ALA A 15 -17.29 -4.16 34.16
CA ALA A 15 -18.72 -3.97 33.94
C ALA A 15 -19.12 -4.53 32.56
N SER A 16 -19.67 -5.74 32.55
CA SER A 16 -20.24 -6.38 31.35
C SER A 16 -21.60 -5.77 31.03
N ILE A 17 -21.64 -4.77 30.14
CA ILE A 17 -22.88 -4.19 29.64
C ILE A 17 -23.36 -5.05 28.46
N CYS A 18 -24.33 -5.93 28.71
CA CYS A 18 -25.06 -6.68 27.68
C CYS A 18 -26.08 -5.75 26.99
N THR A 19 -25.68 -5.11 25.90
CA THR A 19 -26.64 -4.40 25.02
C THR A 19 -27.35 -5.42 24.12
N VAL A 20 -28.62 -5.68 24.41
CA VAL A 20 -29.50 -6.53 23.59
C VAL A 20 -29.82 -5.78 22.29
N LEU A 21 -29.23 -6.23 21.19
CA LEU A 21 -29.48 -5.69 19.85
C LEU A 21 -30.79 -6.28 19.32
N VAL A 22 -31.88 -5.54 19.44
CA VAL A 22 -33.19 -5.91 18.86
C VAL A 22 -33.12 -5.64 17.35
N ILE A 23 -32.92 -6.71 16.56
CA ILE A 23 -32.99 -6.66 15.10
C ILE A 23 -34.47 -6.70 14.72
N SER A 24 -35.07 -5.53 14.45
CA SER A 24 -36.40 -5.45 13.85
C SER A 24 -36.40 -6.09 12.48
N ARG A 25 -37.05 -7.26 12.38
CA ARG A 25 -37.18 -8.07 11.17
C ARG A 25 -38.34 -7.53 10.33
N SER A 26 -38.10 -6.49 9.54
CA SER A 26 -39.07 -5.99 8.57
C SER A 26 -39.08 -6.93 7.36
N ALA A 27 -40.09 -7.81 7.32
CA ALA A 27 -40.38 -8.66 6.18
C ALA A 27 -41.19 -7.88 5.14
N ASP A 28 -40.51 -7.30 4.15
CA ASP A 28 -41.14 -6.82 2.92
C ASP A 28 -40.27 -7.24 1.73
N ALA A 29 -40.45 -8.50 1.33
CA ALA A 29 -39.78 -9.07 0.17
C ALA A 29 -40.52 -8.65 -1.11
N ARG A 30 -40.37 -7.37 -1.49
CA ARG A 30 -40.62 -6.98 -2.88
C ARG A 30 -39.53 -7.61 -3.73
N VAL A 31 -39.95 -8.50 -4.64
CA VAL A 31 -39.12 -9.01 -5.73
C VAL A 31 -38.70 -7.81 -6.55
N LEU A 32 -37.51 -7.27 -6.25
CA LEU A 32 -36.84 -6.31 -7.10
C LEU A 32 -36.59 -7.01 -8.42
N GLY A 33 -37.32 -6.59 -9.46
CA GLY A 33 -36.97 -6.95 -10.83
C GLY A 33 -35.51 -6.59 -11.03
N PHE A 34 -34.68 -7.60 -11.31
CA PHE A 34 -33.31 -7.41 -11.74
C PHE A 34 -33.36 -6.61 -13.05
N ALA A 35 -33.27 -5.28 -12.93
CA ALA A 35 -32.82 -4.44 -14.01
C ALA A 35 -31.51 -5.07 -14.49
N GLY A 36 -31.50 -5.54 -15.74
CA GLY A 36 -30.31 -6.12 -16.36
C GLY A 36 -29.12 -5.18 -16.18
N PRO A 37 -27.88 -5.69 -16.21
CA PRO A 37 -26.70 -4.87 -16.01
C PRO A 37 -26.79 -3.66 -16.94
N ALA A 38 -26.94 -2.48 -16.36
CA ALA A 38 -26.90 -1.23 -17.11
C ALA A 38 -25.62 -1.29 -17.94
N GLN A 39 -25.76 -1.30 -19.26
CA GLN A 39 -24.64 -1.28 -20.19
C GLN A 39 -23.87 0.01 -19.93
N GLY A 40 -22.88 -0.08 -19.05
CA GLY A 40 -22.00 1.03 -18.72
C GLY A 40 -21.37 1.51 -20.02
N LYS A 41 -21.38 2.82 -20.25
CA LYS A 41 -20.56 3.44 -21.29
C LYS A 41 -19.17 2.83 -21.20
N ALA A 42 -18.64 2.37 -22.34
CA ALA A 42 -17.29 1.84 -22.41
C ALA A 42 -16.34 2.83 -21.73
N GLU A 43 -15.58 2.34 -20.75
CA GLU A 43 -14.57 3.13 -20.04
C GLU A 43 -13.56 3.66 -21.05
N ASP A 44 -13.13 4.91 -20.88
CA ASP A 44 -12.05 5.48 -21.69
C ASP A 44 -10.79 4.60 -21.52
N PRO A 45 -10.18 4.09 -22.62
CA PRO A 45 -8.98 3.28 -22.54
C PRO A 45 -7.85 3.95 -21.75
N ALA A 46 -7.73 5.29 -21.76
CA ALA A 46 -6.74 6.01 -20.97
C ALA A 46 -6.97 5.85 -19.46
N LEU A 47 -8.22 5.89 -19.00
CA LEU A 47 -8.56 5.70 -17.59
C LEU A 47 -8.33 4.25 -17.14
N ALA A 48 -8.52 3.27 -18.04
CA ALA A 48 -8.21 1.88 -17.77
C ALA A 48 -6.69 1.68 -17.53
N GLU A 49 -5.84 2.33 -18.32
CA GLU A 49 -4.38 2.30 -18.14
C GLU A 49 -3.95 2.96 -16.82
N VAL A 50 -4.47 4.15 -16.51
CA VAL A 50 -4.19 4.85 -15.23
C VAL A 50 -4.58 3.96 -14.04
N ARG A 51 -5.74 3.32 -14.10
CA ARG A 51 -6.21 2.40 -13.04
C ARG A 51 -5.29 1.18 -12.90
N ALA A 52 -4.75 0.67 -14.00
CA ALA A 52 -3.80 -0.44 -13.98
C ALA A 52 -2.47 -0.02 -13.34
N LEU A 53 -1.92 1.15 -13.73
CA LEU A 53 -0.70 1.71 -13.13
C LEU A 53 -0.87 1.98 -11.64
N TYR A 54 -1.99 2.59 -11.24
CA TYR A 54 -2.33 2.83 -9.84
C TYR A 54 -2.28 1.55 -9.01
N LYS A 55 -2.94 0.48 -9.47
CA LYS A 55 -2.99 -0.82 -8.79
C LYS A 55 -1.62 -1.48 -8.72
N GLN A 56 -0.82 -1.38 -9.78
CA GLN A 56 0.56 -1.90 -9.74
C GLN A 56 1.39 -1.12 -8.71
N GLY A 57 1.26 0.21 -8.67
CA GLY A 57 1.94 1.04 -7.68
C GLY A 57 1.51 0.72 -6.25
N GLU A 58 0.22 0.45 -6.02
CA GLU A 58 -0.31 -0.01 -4.73
C GLU A 58 0.30 -1.35 -4.30
N ILE A 59 0.41 -2.32 -5.22
CA ILE A 59 1.07 -3.61 -4.94
C ILE A 59 2.53 -3.37 -4.54
N LYS A 60 3.26 -2.53 -5.29
CA LYS A 60 4.66 -2.18 -4.98
C LYS A 60 4.82 -1.49 -3.64
N PHE A 61 3.92 -0.57 -3.32
CA PHE A 61 3.90 0.10 -2.03
C PHE A 61 3.66 -0.88 -0.88
N GLN A 62 2.71 -1.82 -1.04
CA GLN A 62 2.41 -2.85 -0.04
C GLN A 62 3.55 -3.86 0.13
N THR A 63 4.38 -4.08 -0.88
CA THR A 63 5.59 -4.93 -0.80
C THR A 63 6.85 -4.17 -0.38
N ALA A 64 6.70 -2.94 0.13
CA ALA A 64 7.78 -2.04 0.53
C ALA A 64 8.76 -1.67 -0.61
N GLU A 65 8.35 -1.84 -1.87
CA GLU A 65 9.07 -1.39 -3.06
C GLU A 65 8.68 0.07 -3.39
N TYR A 66 8.93 0.99 -2.45
CA TYR A 66 8.38 2.36 -2.51
C TYR A 66 8.85 3.19 -3.71
N GLU A 67 10.10 3.02 -4.17
CA GLU A 67 10.60 3.70 -5.38
C GLU A 67 9.89 3.19 -6.64
N ALA A 68 9.67 1.89 -6.76
CA ALA A 68 8.90 1.33 -7.86
C ALA A 68 7.43 1.79 -7.85
N ALA A 69 6.85 1.96 -6.65
CA ALA A 69 5.52 2.53 -6.50
C ALA A 69 5.46 4.00 -6.96
N LEU A 70 6.47 4.80 -6.59
CA LEU A 70 6.60 6.20 -7.03
C LEU A 70 6.60 6.29 -8.55
N ASP A 71 7.43 5.50 -9.23
CA ASP A 71 7.51 5.50 -10.69
C ASP A 71 6.16 5.20 -11.35
N LEU A 72 5.43 4.22 -10.81
CA LEU A 72 4.13 3.82 -11.34
C LEU A 72 3.06 4.88 -11.09
N TRP A 73 3.03 5.51 -9.93
CA TRP A 73 2.07 6.57 -9.62
C TRP A 73 2.37 7.88 -10.33
N ILE A 74 3.64 8.22 -10.56
CA ILE A 74 4.03 9.36 -11.39
C ILE A 74 3.59 9.15 -12.83
N ARG A 75 3.79 7.95 -13.40
CA ARG A 75 3.27 7.60 -14.73
C ARG A 75 1.75 7.68 -14.77
N ALA A 76 1.05 7.14 -13.76
CA ALA A 76 -0.40 7.22 -13.66
C ALA A 76 -0.89 8.68 -13.64
N PHE A 77 -0.21 9.54 -12.89
CA PHE A 77 -0.51 10.98 -12.82
C PHE A 77 -0.29 11.67 -14.17
N ALA A 78 0.83 11.40 -14.84
CA ALA A 78 1.17 11.97 -16.14
C ALA A 78 0.21 11.52 -17.27
N SER A 79 -0.35 10.31 -17.16
CA SER A 79 -1.32 9.77 -18.13
C SER A 79 -2.75 10.32 -17.96
N LEU A 80 -3.05 11.02 -16.86
CA LEU A 80 -4.37 11.61 -16.66
C LEU A 80 -4.52 12.89 -17.48
N PRO A 81 -5.56 13.03 -18.33
CA PRO A 81 -5.83 14.27 -19.02
C PRO A 81 -6.11 15.38 -18.02
N ASP A 82 -5.75 16.62 -18.37
CA ASP A 82 -6.14 17.78 -17.58
C ASP A 82 -7.63 18.06 -17.77
N GLY A 83 -8.38 18.15 -16.66
CA GLY A 83 -9.81 18.44 -16.70
C GLY A 83 -10.49 18.26 -15.35
N GLU A 84 -11.70 18.80 -15.22
CA GLU A 84 -12.49 18.70 -13.99
C GLU A 84 -12.78 17.24 -13.60
N GLN A 85 -13.01 16.36 -14.59
CA GLN A 85 -13.38 14.96 -14.35
C GLN A 85 -12.26 14.11 -13.74
N THR A 86 -11.00 14.47 -14.00
CA THR A 86 -9.80 13.76 -13.53
C THR A 86 -9.11 14.48 -12.38
N ARG A 87 -9.52 15.72 -12.07
CA ARG A 87 -8.88 16.56 -11.06
C ARG A 87 -8.83 15.88 -9.69
N SER A 88 -9.92 15.27 -9.24
CA SER A 88 -9.96 14.53 -7.97
C SER A 88 -9.02 13.31 -7.97
N ILE A 89 -8.89 12.60 -9.09
CA ILE A 89 -7.98 11.46 -9.23
C ILE A 89 -6.52 11.93 -9.16
N ARG A 90 -6.19 13.01 -9.88
CA ARG A 90 -4.86 13.65 -9.83
C ARG A 90 -4.53 14.08 -8.41
N HIS A 91 -5.49 14.69 -7.72
CA HIS A 91 -5.35 15.11 -6.33
C HIS A 91 -5.03 13.94 -5.39
N ALA A 92 -5.79 12.85 -5.46
CA ALA A 92 -5.53 11.63 -4.68
C ALA A 92 -4.15 11.00 -4.98
N LEU A 93 -3.73 11.00 -6.25
CA LEU A 93 -2.40 10.51 -6.64
C LEU A 93 -1.27 11.33 -6.03
N VAL A 94 -1.39 12.66 -5.95
CA VAL A 94 -0.38 13.53 -5.29
C VAL A 94 -0.18 13.12 -3.84
N TYR A 95 -1.27 12.88 -3.10
CA TYR A 95 -1.19 12.42 -1.71
C TYR A 95 -0.46 11.07 -1.58
N ASN A 96 -0.78 10.10 -2.45
CA ASN A 96 -0.11 8.81 -2.46
C ASN A 96 1.39 8.93 -2.80
N ILE A 97 1.76 9.74 -3.80
CA ILE A 97 3.16 9.98 -4.17
C ILE A 97 3.93 10.60 -3.00
N ALA A 98 3.33 11.55 -2.27
CA ALA A 98 3.93 12.11 -1.06
C ALA A 98 4.15 11.04 0.03
N GLY A 99 3.15 10.16 0.23
CA GLY A 99 3.26 9.02 1.13
C GLY A 99 4.39 8.06 0.76
N ALA A 100 4.55 7.73 -0.53
CA ALA A 100 5.65 6.86 -0.98
C ALA A 100 7.03 7.50 -0.84
N HIS A 101 7.17 8.81 -1.05
CA HIS A 101 8.42 9.50 -0.72
C HIS A 101 8.75 9.39 0.77
N SER A 102 7.78 9.68 1.65
CA SER A 102 7.98 9.55 3.11
C SER A 102 8.44 8.14 3.50
N ARG A 103 7.86 7.09 2.91
CA ARG A 103 8.27 5.69 3.14
C ARG A 103 9.60 5.31 2.50
N ALA A 104 9.93 5.84 1.32
CA ALA A 104 11.22 5.61 0.68
C ALA A 104 12.37 6.10 1.57
N TYR A 105 12.22 7.26 2.21
CA TYR A 105 13.18 7.76 3.20
C TYR A 105 13.38 6.78 4.37
N GLU A 106 12.32 6.13 4.87
CA GLU A 106 12.46 5.14 5.95
C GLU A 106 13.40 3.98 5.57
N VAL A 107 13.50 3.66 4.28
CA VAL A 107 14.32 2.56 3.75
C VAL A 107 15.73 3.03 3.37
N ASN A 108 15.85 4.11 2.59
CA ASN A 108 17.13 4.53 2.02
C ASN A 108 17.82 5.68 2.78
N ARG A 109 17.12 6.30 3.76
CA ARG A 109 17.59 7.44 4.56
C ARG A 109 18.03 8.65 3.71
N ASP A 110 17.42 8.85 2.54
CA ASP A 110 17.66 10.02 1.70
C ASP A 110 16.71 11.19 2.07
N PRO A 111 17.19 12.27 2.72
CA PRO A 111 16.35 13.40 3.12
C PRO A 111 15.69 14.14 1.93
N ALA A 112 16.17 13.97 0.70
CA ALA A 112 15.52 14.53 -0.48
C ALA A 112 14.09 14.02 -0.64
N HIS A 113 13.81 12.78 -0.25
CA HIS A 113 12.45 12.25 -0.27
C HIS A 113 11.52 12.98 0.69
N LEU A 114 11.96 13.29 1.91
CA LEU A 114 11.15 14.02 2.87
C LEU A 114 10.81 15.43 2.37
N ARG A 115 11.79 16.14 1.80
CA ARG A 115 11.58 17.47 1.22
C ARG A 115 10.58 17.42 0.05
N LYS A 116 10.69 16.42 -0.83
CA LYS A 116 9.72 16.21 -1.93
C LYS A 116 8.32 15.90 -1.40
N ALA A 117 8.19 15.02 -0.40
CA ALA A 117 6.91 14.72 0.23
C ALA A 117 6.25 15.98 0.82
N LYS A 118 7.02 16.82 1.51
CA LYS A 118 6.54 18.07 2.08
C LYS A 118 5.99 19.01 1.01
N ILE A 119 6.76 19.27 -0.04
CA ILE A 119 6.34 20.15 -1.15
C ILE A 119 5.05 19.64 -1.80
N LEU A 120 4.92 18.33 -2.01
CA LEU A 120 3.71 17.74 -2.58
C LEU A 120 2.49 17.94 -1.66
N LEU A 121 2.64 17.80 -0.35
CA LEU A 121 1.54 18.02 0.61
C LEU A 121 1.17 19.49 0.78
N GLU A 122 2.13 20.41 0.72
CA GLU A 122 1.86 21.85 0.70
C GLU A 122 1.03 22.24 -0.52
N ASN A 123 1.41 21.73 -1.70
CA ASN A 123 0.64 21.92 -2.94
C ASN A 123 -0.74 21.24 -2.85
N TYR A 124 -0.81 20.01 -2.35
CA TYR A 124 -2.08 19.31 -2.11
C TYR A 124 -3.01 20.14 -1.23
N ARG A 125 -2.53 20.66 -0.10
CA ARG A 125 -3.35 21.49 0.81
C ARG A 125 -3.89 22.73 0.11
N ALA A 126 -3.07 23.41 -0.68
CA ALA A 126 -3.48 24.59 -1.43
C ALA A 126 -4.56 24.26 -2.47
N ASP A 127 -4.36 23.21 -3.25
CA ASP A 127 -5.30 22.75 -4.28
C ASP A 127 -6.61 22.20 -3.67
N HIS A 128 -6.53 21.53 -2.52
CA HIS A 128 -7.68 20.96 -1.84
C HIS A 128 -8.68 22.02 -1.43
N ARG A 129 -8.20 23.20 -0.99
CA ARG A 129 -9.08 24.33 -0.66
C ARG A 129 -9.79 24.86 -1.90
N ALA A 130 -9.09 24.95 -3.03
CA ALA A 130 -9.69 25.40 -4.29
C ALA A 130 -10.75 24.41 -4.81
N LEU A 131 -10.55 23.11 -4.58
CA LEU A 131 -11.42 22.03 -5.02
C LEU A 131 -12.69 21.86 -4.20
N TYR A 132 -12.53 21.87 -2.88
CA TYR A 132 -13.58 21.43 -1.95
C TYR A 132 -14.05 22.56 -1.02
N GLY A 133 -13.52 23.77 -1.16
CA GLY A 133 -13.90 24.93 -0.38
C GLY A 133 -13.67 24.77 1.12
N ASP A 134 -14.59 25.32 1.91
CA ASP A 134 -14.55 25.33 3.38
C ASP A 134 -15.64 24.42 3.98
N GLU A 135 -15.99 23.34 3.27
CA GLU A 135 -16.83 22.25 3.83
C GLU A 135 -16.15 21.64 5.07
N PRO A 136 -16.90 21.24 6.11
CA PRO A 136 -16.33 20.70 7.35
C PRO A 136 -15.37 19.53 7.14
N GLU A 137 -15.70 18.61 6.24
CA GLU A 137 -14.87 17.46 5.89
C GLU A 137 -13.56 17.92 5.22
N ALA A 138 -13.64 18.89 4.31
CA ALA A 138 -12.47 19.44 3.63
C ALA A 138 -11.54 20.22 4.57
N ILE A 139 -12.10 20.85 5.61
CA ILE A 139 -11.31 21.50 6.68
C ILE A 139 -10.58 20.41 7.51
N SER A 140 -11.27 19.32 7.85
CA SER A 140 -10.67 18.20 8.59
C SER A 140 -9.52 17.57 7.81
N GLU A 141 -9.72 17.26 6.53
CA GLU A 141 -8.66 16.66 5.70
C GLU A 141 -7.44 17.58 5.56
N ARG A 142 -7.65 18.90 5.47
CA ARG A 142 -6.53 19.86 5.47
C ARG A 142 -5.79 19.93 6.80
N ALA A 143 -6.50 19.75 7.93
CA ALA A 143 -5.86 19.69 9.24
C ALA A 143 -4.98 18.42 9.35
N ASP A 144 -5.47 17.27 8.87
CA ASP A 144 -4.67 16.03 8.83
C ASP A 144 -3.41 16.18 7.95
N VAL A 145 -3.53 16.92 6.83
CA VAL A 145 -2.37 17.25 5.98
C VAL A 145 -1.39 18.20 6.69
N ASP A 146 -1.88 19.19 7.44
CA ASP A 146 -1.04 20.08 8.24
C ASP A 146 -0.24 19.31 9.30
N ASP A 147 -0.88 18.36 9.99
CA ASP A 147 -0.20 17.48 10.94
C ASP A 147 0.90 16.64 10.25
N ARG A 148 0.61 16.11 9.06
CA ARG A 148 1.61 15.34 8.29
C ARG A 148 2.78 16.20 7.81
N ILE A 149 2.53 17.46 7.42
CA ILE A 149 3.61 18.41 7.07
C ILE A 149 4.50 18.69 8.29
N ALA A 150 3.91 18.90 9.47
CA ALA A 150 4.66 19.12 10.70
C ALA A 150 5.50 17.88 11.11
N GLU A 151 4.97 16.67 10.89
CA GLU A 151 5.72 15.42 11.06
C GLU A 151 6.92 15.36 10.10
N LEU A 152 6.72 15.67 8.82
CA LEU A 152 7.81 15.70 7.84
C LEU A 152 8.89 16.72 8.20
N ASP A 153 8.50 17.91 8.70
CA ASP A 153 9.47 18.91 9.19
C ASP A 153 10.31 18.39 10.36
N THR A 154 9.68 17.66 11.28
CA THR A 154 10.37 17.01 12.39
C THR A 154 11.35 15.95 11.89
N MET A 155 10.94 15.13 10.91
CA MET A 155 11.80 14.11 10.30
C MET A 155 12.97 14.72 9.52
N ILE A 156 12.75 15.82 8.79
CA ILE A 156 13.79 16.55 8.05
C ILE A 156 14.82 17.10 9.03
N ALA A 157 14.38 17.82 10.07
CA ALA A 157 15.27 18.36 11.08
C ALA A 157 16.10 17.27 11.78
N ALA A 158 15.47 16.12 12.09
CA ALA A 158 16.17 14.98 12.68
C ALA A 158 17.21 14.35 11.73
N SER A 159 16.87 14.20 10.44
CA SER A 159 17.77 13.69 9.39
C SER A 159 19.00 14.59 9.23
N GLU A 160 18.77 15.90 9.19
CA GLU A 160 19.82 16.92 9.07
C GLU A 160 20.72 16.95 10.31
N ALA A 161 20.14 16.87 11.51
CA ALA A 161 20.91 16.75 12.76
C ALA A 161 21.74 15.46 12.83
N ALA A 162 21.28 14.39 12.18
CA ALA A 162 22.02 13.13 12.06
C ALA A 162 23.12 13.15 10.98
N GLY A 163 23.22 14.24 10.19
CA GLY A 163 24.20 14.36 9.11
C GLY A 163 23.91 13.46 7.91
N GLU A 164 22.65 13.03 7.74
CA GLU A 164 22.23 12.29 6.55
C GLU A 164 22.28 13.22 5.34
N THR A 165 22.93 12.77 4.26
CA THR A 165 23.11 13.55 3.03
C THR A 165 22.54 12.80 1.85
N SER A 166 21.85 13.53 0.97
CA SER A 166 21.35 12.96 -0.28
C SER A 166 22.53 12.64 -1.20
N PRO A 167 22.70 11.39 -1.65
CA PRO A 167 23.76 11.05 -2.60
C PRO A 167 23.62 11.84 -3.92
N VAL A 168 22.39 12.20 -4.28
CA VAL A 168 22.07 12.97 -5.50
C VAL A 168 22.57 14.42 -5.45
N ALA A 169 22.77 15.01 -4.26
CA ALA A 169 23.23 16.40 -4.16
C ALA A 169 24.74 16.57 -4.48
N ALA A 170 25.51 15.48 -4.51
CA ALA A 170 26.95 15.53 -4.80
C ALA A 170 27.26 15.52 -6.31
N GLU A 171 26.32 15.09 -7.16
CA GLU A 171 26.40 15.24 -8.62
C GLU A 171 25.76 16.57 -9.01
N GLY A 172 26.48 17.66 -8.72
CA GLY A 172 25.97 19.02 -8.78
C GLY A 172 25.43 19.45 -10.14
N ASP A 173 24.40 20.31 -10.11
CA ASP A 173 24.09 21.43 -11.01
C ASP A 173 24.20 21.25 -12.54
N ALA A 174 24.36 20.03 -13.04
CA ALA A 174 24.05 19.71 -14.42
C ALA A 174 22.53 19.59 -14.52
N ASN A 175 21.83 20.72 -14.52
CA ASN A 175 20.44 20.84 -14.95
C ASN A 175 20.29 19.99 -16.22
N PRO A 176 19.70 18.77 -16.14
CA PRO A 176 19.62 17.92 -17.30
C PRO A 176 18.70 18.63 -18.27
N ASP A 177 19.25 19.04 -19.42
CA ASP A 177 18.46 19.65 -20.49
C ASP A 177 17.23 18.76 -20.74
N PRO A 178 16.00 19.23 -20.46
CA PRO A 178 14.79 18.43 -20.57
C PRO A 178 14.53 17.94 -22.01
N ASN A 179 15.33 18.38 -23.00
CA ASN A 179 15.27 17.92 -24.38
C ASN A 179 16.15 16.72 -24.74
N VAL A 180 16.97 16.18 -23.83
CA VAL A 180 17.77 14.97 -24.13
C VAL A 180 17.09 13.72 -23.57
N ILE A 181 15.86 13.46 -24.02
CA ILE A 181 15.28 12.11 -23.93
C ILE A 181 15.97 11.28 -25.02
N ALA A 182 17.09 10.64 -24.68
CA ALA A 182 17.64 9.60 -25.55
C ALA A 182 16.52 8.56 -25.78
N PRO A 183 16.16 8.23 -27.03
CA PRO A 183 15.11 7.27 -27.31
C PRO A 183 15.49 5.95 -26.64
N VAL A 184 14.72 5.56 -25.61
CA VAL A 184 14.85 4.26 -24.98
C VAL A 184 14.67 3.24 -26.10
N PRO A 185 15.65 2.34 -26.34
CA PRO A 185 15.52 1.33 -27.37
C PRO A 185 14.23 0.54 -27.10
N PRO A 186 13.44 0.20 -28.14
CA PRO A 186 12.21 -0.54 -27.96
C PRO A 186 12.53 -1.84 -27.23
N VAL A 187 12.12 -1.93 -25.97
CA VAL A 187 12.20 -3.16 -25.19
C VAL A 187 11.30 -4.16 -25.90
N GLY A 188 11.90 -5.19 -26.49
CA GLY A 188 11.14 -6.27 -27.10
C GLY A 188 10.16 -6.88 -26.10
N PRO A 189 9.06 -7.52 -26.55
CA PRO A 189 8.10 -8.12 -25.64
C PRO A 189 8.82 -9.11 -24.72
N ASN A 190 8.87 -8.80 -23.43
CA ASN A 190 9.44 -9.71 -22.44
C ASN A 190 8.63 -11.01 -22.50
N PRO A 191 9.28 -12.19 -22.63
CA PRO A 191 8.58 -13.46 -22.60
C PRO A 191 7.80 -13.55 -21.29
N ALA A 192 6.52 -13.92 -21.38
CA ALA A 192 5.64 -14.00 -20.22
C ALA A 192 6.29 -14.86 -19.13
N SER A 193 6.37 -14.35 -17.91
CA SER A 193 6.96 -15.09 -16.80
C SER A 193 6.18 -16.39 -16.55
N PRO A 194 6.79 -17.44 -15.97
CA PRO A 194 6.08 -18.68 -15.63
C PRO A 194 4.81 -18.43 -14.80
N GLN A 195 4.81 -17.35 -14.01
CA GLN A 195 3.64 -16.93 -13.25
C GLN A 195 2.53 -16.34 -14.14
N GLN A 196 2.88 -15.48 -15.11
CA GLN A 196 1.92 -14.93 -16.07
C GLN A 196 1.30 -16.03 -16.96
N GLN A 197 2.12 -17.01 -17.36
CA GLN A 197 1.63 -18.17 -18.11
C GLN A 197 0.65 -19.01 -17.29
N TRP A 198 0.99 -19.30 -16.02
CA TRP A 198 0.11 -20.04 -15.12
C TRP A 198 -1.21 -19.29 -14.83
N GLU A 199 -1.16 -17.96 -14.68
CA GLU A 199 -2.35 -17.12 -14.50
C GLU A 199 -3.23 -17.12 -15.75
N ALA A 200 -2.65 -17.01 -16.94
CA ALA A 200 -3.38 -17.09 -18.21
C ALA A 200 -4.04 -18.47 -18.41
N GLU A 201 -3.35 -19.56 -18.07
CA GLU A 201 -3.95 -20.89 -18.13
C GLU A 201 -5.07 -21.09 -17.09
N LEU A 202 -4.98 -20.44 -15.92
CA LEU A 202 -6.04 -20.47 -14.91
C LEU A 202 -7.28 -19.72 -15.36
N GLU A 203 -7.09 -18.58 -15.99
CA GLU A 203 -8.17 -17.75 -16.53
C GLU A 203 -8.89 -18.44 -17.69
N ALA A 204 -8.15 -19.21 -18.50
CA ALA A 204 -8.72 -20.01 -19.58
C ALA A 204 -9.51 -21.25 -19.12
N ASP A 205 -9.33 -21.70 -17.87
CA ASP A 205 -10.03 -22.86 -17.33
C ASP A 205 -11.49 -22.50 -16.98
N PRO A 206 -12.51 -23.15 -17.59
CA PRO A 206 -13.92 -22.80 -17.37
C PRO A 206 -14.41 -23.10 -15.94
N THR A 207 -13.69 -23.94 -15.19
CA THR A 207 -14.03 -24.31 -13.82
C THR A 207 -13.23 -23.51 -12.79
N LEU A 208 -11.91 -23.40 -12.97
CA LEU A 208 -11.02 -22.73 -12.02
C LEU A 208 -10.98 -21.22 -12.23
N GLY A 209 -11.13 -20.73 -13.45
CA GLY A 209 -11.10 -19.30 -13.79
C GLY A 209 -12.11 -18.47 -13.01
N PRO A 210 -13.42 -18.83 -13.01
CA PRO A 210 -14.43 -18.14 -12.22
C PRO A 210 -14.15 -18.17 -10.71
N MET A 211 -13.64 -19.29 -10.18
CA MET A 211 -13.29 -19.42 -8.76
C MET A 211 -12.12 -18.52 -8.39
N TRP A 212 -11.07 -18.48 -9.23
CA TRP A 212 -9.91 -17.63 -9.05
C TRP A 212 -10.28 -16.14 -9.10
N ALA A 213 -11.03 -15.72 -10.11
CA ALA A 213 -11.50 -14.35 -10.27
C ALA A 213 -12.39 -13.92 -9.09
N GLN A 214 -13.29 -14.79 -8.61
CA GLN A 214 -14.12 -14.50 -7.45
C GLN A 214 -13.30 -14.41 -6.16
N GLY A 215 -12.32 -15.29 -5.97
CA GLY A 215 -11.39 -15.24 -4.83
C GLY A 215 -10.58 -13.94 -4.81
N GLN A 216 -10.05 -13.50 -5.96
CA GLN A 216 -9.30 -12.26 -6.08
C GLN A 216 -10.17 -11.03 -5.81
N LYS A 217 -11.40 -10.98 -6.34
CA LYS A 217 -12.36 -9.89 -6.03
C LYS A 217 -12.66 -9.79 -4.53
N ARG A 218 -12.83 -10.93 -3.84
CA ARG A 218 -13.10 -10.97 -2.39
C ARG A 218 -11.90 -10.57 -1.56
N LEU A 219 -10.69 -10.97 -1.96
CA LEU A 219 -9.46 -10.54 -1.30
C LEU A 219 -9.22 -9.04 -1.46
N VAL A 220 -9.35 -8.50 -2.67
CA VAL A 220 -9.19 -7.06 -2.93
C VAL A 220 -10.27 -6.26 -2.22
N GLY A 221 -11.54 -6.66 -2.33
CA GLY A 221 -12.64 -5.99 -1.61
C GLY A 221 -12.49 -6.07 -0.10
N GLY A 222 -12.06 -7.22 0.42
CA GLY A 222 -11.78 -7.41 1.84
C GLY A 222 -10.59 -6.59 2.32
N ALA A 223 -9.51 -6.49 1.54
CA ALA A 223 -8.33 -5.68 1.84
C ALA A 223 -8.64 -4.18 1.81
N VAL A 224 -9.44 -3.69 0.86
CA VAL A 224 -9.89 -2.29 0.83
C VAL A 224 -10.77 -1.97 2.04
N LEU A 225 -11.74 -2.83 2.37
CA LEU A 225 -12.60 -2.64 3.55
C LEU A 225 -11.83 -2.70 4.87
N THR A 226 -10.83 -3.58 4.95
CA THR A 226 -9.97 -3.72 6.13
C THR A 226 -8.94 -2.59 6.20
N GLY A 227 -8.42 -2.13 5.06
CA GLY A 227 -7.44 -1.04 4.96
C GLY A 227 -8.06 0.29 5.40
N ILE A 228 -9.21 0.65 4.82
CA ILE A 228 -9.99 1.82 5.25
C ILE A 228 -10.37 1.68 6.73
N GLY A 229 -10.89 0.50 7.14
CA GLY A 229 -11.22 0.24 8.54
C GLY A 229 -10.04 0.30 9.50
N SER A 230 -8.83 -0.07 9.08
CA SER A 230 -7.63 -0.12 9.92
C SER A 230 -7.08 1.26 10.24
N VAL A 231 -7.16 2.21 9.29
CA VAL A 231 -6.78 3.61 9.54
C VAL A 231 -7.70 4.22 10.60
N PHE A 232 -9.01 3.97 10.53
CA PHE A 232 -9.97 4.43 11.55
C PHE A 232 -9.85 3.67 12.89
N ALA A 233 -9.47 2.38 12.87
CA ALA A 233 -9.30 1.59 14.09
C ALA A 233 -8.04 1.97 14.88
N ILE A 234 -6.92 2.31 14.22
CA ILE A 234 -5.68 2.71 14.89
C ILE A 234 -5.84 4.07 15.59
N ILE A 235 -6.52 5.03 14.95
CA ILE A 235 -6.84 6.33 15.57
C ILE A 235 -7.74 6.15 16.80
N SER A 236 -8.65 5.16 16.77
CA SER A 236 -9.55 4.88 17.90
C SER A 236 -8.86 4.21 19.10
N ILE A 237 -7.80 3.42 18.88
CA ILE A 237 -7.06 2.72 19.95
C ILE A 237 -6.00 3.65 20.59
N GLY A 238 -5.37 4.54 19.81
CA GLY A 238 -4.38 5.50 20.32
C GLY A 238 -4.94 6.49 21.36
N ALA A 239 -6.23 6.83 21.27
CA ALA A 239 -6.90 7.71 22.23
C ALA A 239 -7.15 7.07 23.61
N PHE A 240 -7.03 5.74 23.74
CA PHE A 240 -7.34 5.03 25.00
C PHE A 240 -6.11 4.74 25.87
N VAL A 241 -4.88 4.89 25.35
CA VAL A 241 -3.65 4.45 26.04
C VAL A 241 -2.85 5.61 26.68
N ILE A 242 -3.11 6.87 26.33
CA ILE A 242 -2.19 7.99 26.69
C ILE A 242 -2.67 8.95 27.81
N ALA A 243 -3.90 8.87 28.35
CA ALA A 243 -4.26 9.74 29.49
C ALA A 243 -5.29 9.14 30.48
N PRO A 244 -4.92 8.89 31.75
CA PRO A 244 -5.87 8.56 32.82
C PRO A 244 -6.45 9.80 33.55
N SER A 245 -6.25 11.03 33.07
CA SER A 245 -6.82 12.23 33.71
C SER A 245 -8.19 12.57 33.13
N ALA A 246 -9.24 12.32 33.92
CA ALA A 246 -10.66 12.37 33.53
C ALA A 246 -11.23 13.78 33.27
N ASP A 247 -10.44 14.85 33.27
CA ASP A 247 -11.00 16.23 33.30
C ASP A 247 -10.86 17.02 31.98
N VAL A 248 -10.27 16.47 30.91
CA VAL A 248 -10.11 17.19 29.63
C VAL A 248 -11.18 16.79 28.58
N PHE A 249 -12.03 15.79 28.85
CA PHE A 249 -12.84 15.12 27.82
C PHE A 249 -14.37 15.13 28.04
N ALA A 250 -14.93 16.05 28.82
CA ALA A 250 -16.38 16.09 29.05
C ALA A 250 -17.20 16.74 27.91
N GLY A 251 -16.59 17.54 27.02
CA GLY A 251 -17.33 18.33 26.03
C GLY A 251 -17.31 17.85 24.57
N ALA A 252 -16.22 17.20 24.13
CA ALA A 252 -15.99 16.96 22.70
C ALA A 252 -16.26 15.52 22.22
N PHE A 253 -16.46 14.56 23.13
CA PHE A 253 -16.55 13.14 22.75
C PHE A 253 -17.97 12.60 22.57
N TRP A 254 -18.99 13.25 23.15
CA TRP A 254 -20.35 12.71 23.17
C TRP A 254 -21.14 12.88 21.87
N THR A 255 -20.73 13.76 20.97
CA THR A 255 -21.41 13.98 19.67
C THR A 255 -20.63 13.44 18.47
N GLY A 256 -19.31 13.25 18.55
CA GLY A 256 -18.48 12.79 17.42
C GLY A 256 -17.91 11.36 17.54
N GLY A 257 -17.65 10.85 18.74
CA GLY A 257 -16.84 9.62 18.94
C GLY A 257 -17.60 8.29 18.79
N THR A 258 -18.91 8.28 18.97
CA THR A 258 -19.71 7.03 18.91
C THR A 258 -20.06 6.62 17.48
N VAL A 259 -20.12 7.57 16.54
CA VAL A 259 -20.45 7.28 15.14
C VAL A 259 -19.25 6.71 14.39
N THR A 260 -18.04 7.23 14.62
CA THR A 260 -16.83 6.80 13.90
C THR A 260 -16.28 5.45 14.38
N GLY A 261 -16.35 5.16 15.68
CA GLY A 261 -15.88 3.88 16.25
C GLY A 261 -16.73 2.66 15.85
N VAL A 262 -18.05 2.84 15.68
CA VAL A 262 -18.95 1.76 15.25
C VAL A 262 -18.80 1.47 13.75
N ILE A 263 -18.50 2.48 12.93
CA ILE A 263 -18.23 2.29 11.50
C ILE A 263 -16.90 1.54 11.29
N GLY A 264 -15.85 1.86 12.05
CA GLY A 264 -14.55 1.18 11.98
C GLY A 264 -14.64 -0.32 12.34
N LEU A 265 -15.27 -0.67 13.45
CA LEU A 265 -15.50 -2.08 13.84
C LEU A 265 -16.51 -2.79 12.93
N GLY A 266 -17.52 -2.07 12.45
CA GLY A 266 -18.54 -2.58 11.54
C GLY A 266 -18.02 -2.98 10.16
N LEU A 267 -16.90 -2.39 9.70
CA LEU A 267 -16.26 -2.74 8.42
C LEU A 267 -15.15 -3.80 8.55
N LEU A 268 -14.53 -3.94 9.73
CA LEU A 268 -13.52 -4.97 9.99
C LEU A 268 -14.10 -6.40 9.94
N ILE A 269 -15.30 -6.62 10.49
CA ILE A 269 -15.92 -7.96 10.51
C ILE A 269 -16.28 -8.44 9.08
N PRO A 270 -17.00 -7.65 8.25
CA PRO A 270 -17.26 -8.03 6.86
C PRO A 270 -15.97 -8.16 6.04
N GLY A 271 -15.01 -7.26 6.24
CA GLY A 271 -13.70 -7.31 5.58
C GLY A 271 -12.95 -8.62 5.87
N GLY A 272 -12.86 -9.00 7.15
CA GLY A 272 -12.22 -10.25 7.59
C GLY A 272 -12.91 -11.50 7.03
N VAL A 273 -14.25 -11.54 6.97
CA VAL A 273 -14.99 -12.67 6.38
C VAL A 273 -14.72 -12.79 4.87
N LEU A 274 -14.65 -11.67 4.15
CA LEU A 274 -14.33 -11.66 2.72
C LEU A 274 -12.90 -12.13 2.46
N ILE A 275 -11.93 -11.69 3.27
CA ILE A 275 -10.54 -12.17 3.19
C ILE A 275 -10.48 -13.67 3.46
N GLY A 276 -11.13 -14.15 4.53
CA GLY A 276 -11.13 -15.57 4.91
C GLY A 276 -11.73 -16.48 3.82
N LYS A 277 -12.90 -16.10 3.28
CA LYS A 277 -13.53 -16.85 2.17
C LYS A 277 -12.72 -16.77 0.88
N GLY A 278 -12.15 -15.60 0.56
CA GLY A 278 -11.29 -15.42 -0.62
C GLY A 278 -10.01 -16.27 -0.54
N ALA A 279 -9.37 -16.33 0.62
CA ALA A 279 -8.19 -17.17 0.87
C ALA A 279 -8.50 -18.66 0.76
N SER A 280 -9.65 -19.12 1.29
CA SER A 280 -10.08 -20.52 1.18
C SER A 280 -10.33 -20.93 -0.27
N GLN A 281 -11.01 -20.09 -1.07
CA GLN A 281 -11.23 -20.36 -2.48
C GLN A 281 -9.92 -20.42 -3.28
N ARG A 282 -8.97 -19.52 -2.97
CA ARG A 282 -7.63 -19.58 -3.58
C ARG A 282 -6.90 -20.87 -3.23
N ARG A 283 -6.97 -21.33 -1.97
CA ARG A 283 -6.38 -22.61 -1.58
C ARG A 283 -6.97 -23.77 -2.38
N GLN A 284 -8.29 -23.83 -2.54
CA GLN A 284 -8.92 -24.87 -3.37
C GLN A 284 -8.40 -24.87 -4.80
N VAL A 285 -8.23 -23.70 -5.42
CA VAL A 285 -7.65 -23.59 -6.78
C VAL A 285 -6.20 -24.04 -6.79
N LEU A 286 -5.41 -23.68 -5.77
CA LEU A 286 -4.00 -24.05 -5.66
C LEU A 286 -3.79 -25.54 -5.35
N ASP A 287 -4.71 -26.18 -4.63
CA ASP A 287 -4.66 -27.61 -4.35
C ASP A 287 -4.93 -28.43 -5.61
N VAL A 288 -5.81 -27.93 -6.50
CA VAL A 288 -6.08 -28.56 -7.80
C VAL A 288 -4.99 -28.24 -8.82
N LYS A 289 -4.53 -26.99 -8.86
CA LYS A 289 -3.53 -26.50 -9.81
C LYS A 289 -2.41 -25.77 -9.06
N PRO A 290 -1.42 -26.49 -8.51
CA PRO A 290 -0.33 -25.89 -7.75
C PRO A 290 0.45 -24.92 -8.63
N LYS A 291 0.92 -23.82 -8.02
CA LYS A 291 1.79 -22.87 -8.71
C LYS A 291 3.06 -23.59 -9.17
N PRO A 292 3.60 -23.26 -10.36
CA PRO A 292 4.95 -23.63 -10.69
C PRO A 292 5.87 -22.95 -9.68
N ILE A 293 6.27 -23.70 -8.65
CA ILE A 293 7.42 -23.34 -7.84
C ILE A 293 8.53 -23.29 -8.86
N ALA A 294 9.10 -22.10 -9.10
CA ALA A 294 10.23 -21.93 -9.99
C ALA A 294 11.23 -23.01 -9.62
N ARG A 295 11.31 -24.07 -10.44
CA ARG A 295 12.28 -25.12 -10.21
C ARG A 295 13.59 -24.36 -10.25
N LEU A 296 14.30 -24.37 -9.13
CA LEU A 296 15.68 -23.94 -9.08
C LEU A 296 16.37 -24.80 -10.13
N VAL A 297 16.47 -24.28 -11.34
CA VAL A 297 17.23 -24.93 -12.40
C VAL A 297 18.62 -24.98 -11.81
N PRO A 298 19.20 -26.17 -11.60
CA PRO A 298 20.58 -26.24 -11.16
C PRO A 298 21.34 -25.39 -12.16
N ILE A 299 21.89 -24.27 -11.68
CA ILE A 299 22.84 -23.50 -12.44
C ILE A 299 24.00 -24.46 -12.58
N MET A 300 24.00 -25.22 -13.67
CA MET A 300 25.19 -25.86 -14.17
C MET A 300 26.13 -24.69 -14.36
N LEU A 301 27.02 -24.44 -13.39
CA LEU A 301 28.17 -23.59 -13.62
C LEU A 301 28.79 -24.17 -14.88
N SER A 302 28.62 -23.45 -15.98
CA SER A 302 29.26 -23.77 -17.25
C SER A 302 30.73 -23.89 -16.89
N GLY A 303 31.19 -25.13 -16.79
CA GLY A 303 32.56 -25.45 -16.49
C GLY A 303 33.40 -24.59 -17.41
N GLN A 304 34.20 -23.74 -16.78
CA GLN A 304 35.16 -22.85 -17.39
C GLN A 304 35.98 -23.66 -18.39
N SER A 305 35.53 -23.66 -19.64
CA SER A 305 36.16 -24.39 -20.72
C SER A 305 37.45 -23.68 -21.02
N GLY A 306 38.53 -24.23 -20.46
CA GLY A 306 39.88 -24.21 -20.99
C GLY A 306 40.35 -22.86 -21.48
N GLN A 307 41.02 -22.12 -20.61
CA GLN A 307 42.08 -21.21 -21.02
C GLN A 307 43.20 -22.07 -21.64
N PRO A 308 43.49 -22.01 -22.95
CA PRO A 308 44.57 -22.79 -23.51
C PRO A 308 45.90 -22.08 -23.20
N GLY A 309 46.73 -22.73 -22.37
CA GLY A 309 48.17 -22.50 -22.39
C GLY A 309 48.81 -22.07 -21.07
N GLN A 310 48.94 -23.01 -20.12
CA GLN A 310 50.15 -23.06 -19.28
C GLN A 310 50.56 -24.53 -19.06
N PRO A 311 51.64 -25.00 -19.70
CA PRO A 311 52.24 -26.29 -19.38
C PRO A 311 53.08 -26.16 -18.10
N GLY A 312 52.69 -26.85 -17.04
CA GLY A 312 53.61 -27.20 -15.95
C GLY A 312 53.14 -26.92 -14.53
N GLN A 313 52.07 -27.57 -14.07
CA GLN A 313 51.94 -27.84 -12.64
C GLN A 313 51.02 -29.04 -12.37
N LEU A 314 51.64 -30.16 -12.02
CA LEU A 314 50.96 -31.35 -11.51
C LEU A 314 50.77 -31.17 -9.99
N GLY A 315 49.53 -31.04 -9.55
CA GLY A 315 49.13 -31.10 -8.16
C GLY A 315 47.82 -31.90 -8.02
N PRO A 316 47.66 -32.75 -6.98
CA PRO A 316 46.50 -33.64 -6.85
C PRO A 316 45.23 -32.86 -6.48
N GLU A 317 44.21 -33.00 -7.32
CA GLU A 317 42.88 -32.40 -7.16
C GLU A 317 42.13 -32.96 -5.95
N GLY A 318 41.74 -32.05 -5.04
CA GLY A 318 40.67 -32.26 -4.08
C GLY A 318 39.38 -31.62 -4.61
N VAL A 319 38.37 -32.44 -4.90
CA VAL A 319 37.04 -31.98 -5.31
C VAL A 319 36.32 -31.38 -4.09
N GLY A 320 36.36 -30.06 -3.98
CA GLY A 320 35.59 -29.30 -2.98
C GLY A 320 34.24 -28.87 -3.54
N VAL A 321 33.15 -29.50 -3.10
CA VAL A 321 31.78 -29.04 -3.36
C VAL A 321 31.47 -27.90 -2.38
N GLY A 322 31.56 -26.66 -2.83
CA GLY A 322 31.21 -25.47 -2.05
C GLY A 322 29.75 -25.07 -2.27
N TYR A 323 28.93 -25.10 -1.21
CA TYR A 323 27.61 -24.47 -1.18
C TYR A 323 27.77 -23.05 -0.63
N ALA A 324 27.46 -22.04 -1.44
CA ALA A 324 27.39 -20.65 -0.98
C ALA A 324 25.92 -20.25 -0.79
N LEU A 325 25.50 -20.07 0.46
CA LEU A 325 24.29 -19.33 0.83
C LEU A 325 24.65 -17.85 0.85
N ARG A 326 24.02 -17.04 -0.01
CA ARG A 326 23.94 -15.59 0.19
C ARG A 326 22.56 -15.25 0.71
N PHE A 327 22.54 -14.61 1.88
CA PHE A 327 21.38 -13.93 2.45
C PHE A 327 21.19 -12.59 1.74
#